data_AF-A0A7Y9R3A9-F1
#
_entry.id   AF-A0A7Y9R3A9-F1
#
_cell.length_a   1.000
_cell.length_b   1.000
_cell.length_c   1.000
_cell.angle_alpha   90.00
_cell.angle_beta   90.00
_cell.angle_gamma   90.00
#
_symmetry.space_group_name_H-M   'P 1'
#
loop_
_entity.id
_entity.type
_entity.pdbx_description
1 polymer ?
#
loop_
_entity_poly.entity_id
_entity_poly.type
_entity_poly.pdbx_seq_one_letter_code
_entity_poly.pdbx_strand_id
1 'polypeptide(L)'
;MIVRHTLAAAVMAVATLAVVLPGCAVSRGQSTVGEYIDDATLTTKVKAKFAEDKSVDATAINVETLNGEVMLSGFAKSSDEKMVAEKLARSTRGVKSVKNSIDVRT
;
A
#
# COMPACT_ATOMS: atom_id res chain seq x y z
N MET A 1 -35.57 24.92 57.29
CA MET A 1 -34.19 25.46 57.28
C MET A 1 -33.29 24.61 56.38
N ILE A 2 -33.57 24.59 55.07
CA ILE A 2 -32.98 23.65 54.08
C ILE A 2 -32.01 24.38 53.10
N VAL A 3 -31.72 25.68 53.32
CA VAL A 3 -31.02 26.56 52.35
C VAL A 3 -29.76 27.19 52.95
N ARG A 4 -28.91 26.41 53.63
CA ARG A 4 -27.60 26.91 54.14
C ARG A 4 -26.40 26.06 53.73
N HIS A 5 -26.62 24.95 53.01
CA HIS A 5 -25.57 23.99 52.59
C HIS A 5 -25.39 23.88 51.06
N THR A 6 -25.94 24.81 50.27
CA THR A 6 -25.91 24.71 48.80
C THR A 6 -24.82 25.58 48.13
N LEU A 7 -24.04 26.35 48.90
CA LEU A 7 -23.06 27.29 48.33
C LEU A 7 -21.61 26.76 48.23
N ALA A 8 -21.30 25.57 48.75
CA ALA A 8 -19.93 25.03 48.70
C ALA A 8 -19.68 24.00 47.58
N ALA A 9 -20.68 23.68 46.75
CA ALA A 9 -20.57 22.63 45.73
C ALA A 9 -20.54 23.14 44.28
N ALA A 10 -20.42 24.45 44.05
CA ALA A 10 -20.52 25.04 42.72
C ALA A 10 -19.18 25.37 42.02
N VAL A 11 -18.03 25.17 42.68
CA VAL A 11 -16.71 25.59 42.13
C VAL A 11 -15.83 24.41 41.64
N MET A 12 -16.27 23.16 41.81
CA MET A 12 -15.50 21.97 41.40
C MET A 12 -16.10 21.19 40.22
N ALA A 13 -17.05 21.78 39.48
CA ALA A 13 -17.68 21.14 38.32
C ALA A 13 -17.27 21.73 36.96
N VAL A 14 -16.35 22.71 36.92
CA VAL A 14 -15.95 23.41 35.68
C VAL A 14 -14.55 23.02 35.19
N ALA A 15 -13.81 22.19 35.92
CA ALA A 15 -12.39 21.94 35.64
C ALA A 15 -12.04 20.60 34.96
N THR A 16 -13.02 19.73 34.63
CA THR A 16 -12.71 18.38 34.10
C THR A 16 -13.26 18.08 32.70
N LEU A 17 -13.94 19.02 32.03
CA LEU A 17 -14.54 18.77 30.72
C LEU A 17 -13.82 19.42 29.54
N ALA A 18 -12.51 19.63 29.63
CA ALA A 18 -11.74 20.31 28.57
C ALA A 18 -10.50 19.56 28.05
N VAL A 19 -10.21 18.32 28.49
CA VAL A 19 -9.08 17.57 27.95
C VAL A 19 -9.48 16.12 27.76
N VAL A 20 -9.90 15.78 26.55
CA VAL A 20 -9.39 14.68 25.71
C VAL A 20 -10.37 14.62 24.53
N LEU A 21 -10.15 15.46 23.52
CA LEU A 21 -10.49 15.02 22.17
C LEU A 21 -9.44 13.97 21.85
N PRO A 22 -9.78 12.68 21.64
CA PRO A 22 -8.84 11.75 21.06
C PRO A 22 -8.54 12.31 19.67
N GLY A 23 -7.39 12.98 19.54
CA GLY A 23 -6.93 13.50 18.27
C GLY A 23 -7.02 12.37 17.27
N CYS A 24 -7.67 12.63 16.13
CA CYS A 24 -7.86 11.66 15.07
C CYS A 24 -6.55 10.91 14.86
N ALA A 25 -6.49 9.64 15.26
CA ALA A 25 -5.37 8.79 14.94
C ALA A 25 -5.41 8.64 13.41
N VAL A 26 -4.70 9.53 12.74
CA VAL A 26 -4.42 9.47 11.31
C VAL A 26 -3.57 8.23 11.13
N SER A 27 -4.23 7.09 10.95
CA SER A 27 -3.62 5.86 10.48
C SER A 27 -3.30 6.10 9.00
N ARG A 28 -2.20 6.81 8.74
CA ARG A 28 -1.55 6.76 7.42
C ARG A 28 -1.11 5.32 7.28
N GLY A 29 -1.57 4.64 6.23
CA GLY A 29 -1.23 3.24 5.95
C GLY A 29 0.25 2.97 6.20
N GLN A 30 0.55 2.47 7.40
CA GLN A 30 1.91 2.34 7.88
C GLN A 30 2.36 0.96 7.44
N SER A 31 2.76 0.85 6.16
CA SER A 31 3.49 -0.33 5.69
C SER A 31 4.66 -0.53 6.65
N THR A 32 4.75 -1.73 7.22
CA THR A 32 5.83 -2.03 8.18
C THR A 32 7.17 -2.07 7.43
N VAL A 33 8.28 -1.86 8.13
CA VAL A 33 9.62 -2.01 7.53
C VAL A 33 9.80 -3.39 6.90
N GLY A 34 9.21 -4.43 7.52
CA GLY A 34 9.21 -5.78 6.96
C GLY A 34 8.47 -5.87 5.62
N GLU A 35 7.26 -5.30 5.54
CA GLU A 35 6.46 -5.30 4.32
C GLU A 35 7.15 -4.56 3.16
N TYR A 36 7.82 -3.44 3.44
CA TYR A 36 8.59 -2.72 2.43
C TYR A 36 9.79 -3.53 1.91
N ILE A 37 10.51 -4.24 2.79
CA ILE A 37 11.63 -5.10 2.40
C ILE A 37 11.12 -6.29 1.58
N ASP A 38 9.98 -6.86 1.96
CA ASP A 38 9.33 -7.94 1.22
C ASP A 38 8.92 -7.47 -0.18
N ASP A 39 8.34 -6.28 -0.31
CA ASP A 39 7.93 -5.69 -1.59
C ASP A 39 9.13 -5.37 -2.51
N ALA A 40 10.23 -4.85 -1.95
CA ALA A 40 11.46 -4.60 -2.70
C ALA A 40 12.06 -5.92 -3.23
N THR A 41 12.04 -6.96 -2.39
CA THR A 41 12.48 -8.30 -2.76
C THR A 41 11.56 -8.90 -3.83
N LEU A 42 10.24 -8.70 -3.71
CA LEU A 42 9.26 -9.19 -4.66
C LEU A 42 9.42 -8.51 -6.02
N THR A 43 9.58 -7.18 -6.02
CA THR A 43 9.88 -6.39 -7.22
C THR A 43 11.12 -6.92 -7.92
N THR A 44 12.20 -7.17 -7.17
CA THR A 44 13.45 -7.71 -7.72
C THR A 44 13.24 -9.10 -8.35
N LYS A 45 12.49 -9.99 -7.70
CA LYS A 45 12.17 -11.32 -8.24
C LYS A 45 11.36 -11.24 -9.54
N VAL A 46 10.38 -10.35 -9.61
CA VAL A 46 9.59 -10.15 -10.84
C VAL A 46 10.47 -9.60 -11.96
N LYS A 47 11.29 -8.58 -11.68
CA LYS A 47 12.25 -8.02 -12.65
C LYS A 47 13.26 -9.07 -13.15
N ALA A 48 13.74 -9.93 -12.26
CA ALA A 48 14.64 -11.04 -12.63
C ALA A 48 13.96 -12.00 -13.62
N LYS A 49 12.70 -12.40 -13.37
CA LYS A 49 11.96 -13.25 -14.31
C LYS A 49 11.73 -12.60 -15.66
N PHE A 50 11.49 -11.29 -15.69
CA PHE A 50 11.34 -10.57 -16.96
C PHE A 50 12.68 -10.53 -17.72
N ALA A 51 13.79 -10.41 -17.01
CA ALA A 51 15.12 -10.46 -17.63
C ALA A 51 15.50 -11.86 -18.14
N GLU A 52 14.98 -12.93 -17.53
CA GLU A 52 15.19 -14.31 -17.95
C GLU A 52 14.33 -14.70 -19.16
N ASP A 53 13.16 -14.08 -19.35
CA ASP A 53 12.22 -14.39 -20.43
C ASP A 53 12.40 -13.47 -21.65
N LYS A 54 12.83 -14.04 -22.77
CA LYS A 54 13.08 -13.29 -24.01
C LYS A 54 11.83 -12.72 -24.68
N SER A 55 10.64 -13.15 -24.26
CA SER A 55 9.38 -12.63 -24.80
C SER A 55 8.93 -11.32 -24.15
N VAL A 56 9.63 -10.88 -23.09
CA VAL A 56 9.33 -9.65 -22.35
C VAL A 56 10.54 -8.73 -22.36
N ASP A 57 10.35 -7.50 -22.83
CA ASP A 57 11.36 -6.46 -22.74
C ASP A 57 11.36 -5.84 -21.33
N ALA A 58 12.22 -6.39 -20.48
CA ALA A 58 12.39 -5.94 -19.09
C ALA A 58 12.79 -4.46 -18.96
N THR A 59 13.26 -3.82 -20.03
CA THR A 59 13.62 -2.39 -20.02
C THR A 59 12.45 -1.47 -20.37
N ALA A 60 11.46 -1.97 -21.11
CA ALA A 60 10.28 -1.22 -21.53
C ALA A 60 9.11 -1.33 -20.55
N ILE A 61 9.14 -2.32 -19.65
CA ILE A 61 8.09 -2.58 -18.65
C ILE A 61 8.62 -2.29 -17.26
N ASN A 62 7.99 -1.35 -16.56
CA ASN A 62 8.27 -1.04 -15.18
C ASN A 62 7.47 -1.95 -14.23
N VAL A 63 8.08 -2.26 -13.10
CA VAL A 63 7.51 -3.12 -12.07
C VAL A 63 7.65 -2.42 -10.73
N GLU A 64 6.52 -2.21 -10.07
CA GLU A 64 6.42 -1.68 -8.72
C GLU A 64 5.58 -2.62 -7.87
N THR A 65 5.89 -2.74 -6.59
CA THR A 65 5.13 -3.58 -5.66
C THR A 65 4.79 -2.78 -4.42
N LEU A 66 3.55 -2.93 -3.94
CA LEU A 66 3.10 -2.37 -2.67
C LEU A 66 2.20 -3.38 -1.95
N ASN A 67 2.57 -3.73 -0.72
CA ASN A 67 1.86 -4.67 0.16
C ASN A 67 1.54 -6.02 -0.52
N GLY A 68 2.43 -6.49 -1.41
CA GLY A 68 2.27 -7.71 -2.21
C GLY A 68 1.41 -7.59 -3.48
N GLU A 69 0.88 -6.40 -3.80
CA GLU A 69 0.27 -6.10 -5.11
C GLU A 69 1.35 -5.61 -6.08
N VAL A 70 1.47 -6.27 -7.23
CA VAL A 70 2.42 -5.88 -8.29
C VAL A 70 1.71 -5.04 -9.34
N MET A 71 2.20 -3.83 -9.54
CA MET A 71 1.80 -2.94 -10.63
C MET A 71 2.78 -3.06 -11.79
N LEU A 72 2.25 -3.37 -12.97
CA LEU A 72 2.98 -3.40 -14.23
C LEU A 72 2.57 -2.20 -15.08
N SER A 73 3.54 -1.46 -15.59
CA SER A 73 3.33 -0.29 -16.46
C SER A 73 4.40 -0.20 -17.54
N GLY A 74 4.22 0.69 -18.52
CA GLY A 74 5.15 0.86 -19.64
C GLY A 74 4.55 0.36 -20.96
N PHE A 75 5.42 -0.03 -21.89
CA PHE A 75 5.01 -0.35 -23.27
C PHE A 75 5.42 -1.76 -23.68
N ALA A 76 4.46 -2.54 -24.18
CA ALA A 76 4.70 -3.81 -24.84
C ALA A 76 4.60 -3.64 -26.36
N LYS A 77 5.40 -4.43 -27.09
CA LYS A 77 5.44 -4.50 -28.55
C LYS A 77 4.28 -5.31 -29.13
N SER A 78 3.62 -6.12 -28.30
CA SER A 78 2.46 -6.91 -28.70
C SER A 78 1.52 -7.20 -27.53
N SER A 79 0.29 -7.61 -27.85
CA SER A 79 -0.64 -8.11 -26.83
C SER A 79 -0.10 -9.37 -26.13
N ASP A 80 0.67 -10.20 -26.84
CA ASP A 80 1.25 -11.42 -26.29
C ASP A 80 2.31 -11.10 -25.22
N GLU A 81 3.20 -10.15 -25.49
CA GLU A 81 4.19 -9.69 -24.50
C GLU A 81 3.50 -9.15 -23.24
N LYS A 82 2.44 -8.36 -23.40
CA LYS A 82 1.63 -7.86 -22.27
C LYS A 82 1.04 -9.01 -21.43
N MET A 83 0.53 -10.05 -22.06
CA MET A 83 -0.02 -11.22 -21.37
C MET A 83 1.07 -12.04 -20.67
N VAL A 84 2.21 -12.22 -21.32
CA VAL A 84 3.33 -12.98 -20.74
C VAL A 84 3.92 -12.25 -19.54
N ALA A 85 4.11 -10.94 -19.62
CA ALA A 85 4.55 -10.12 -18.49
C ALA A 85 3.63 -10.28 -17.27
N GLU A 86 2.31 -10.23 -17.48
CA GLU A 86 1.33 -10.46 -16.42
C GLU A 86 1.44 -11.87 -15.83
N LYS A 87 1.54 -12.89 -16.69
CA LYS A 87 1.67 -14.29 -16.26
C LYS A 87 2.95 -14.52 -15.44
N LEU A 88 4.08 -13.96 -15.87
CA LEU A 88 5.35 -14.05 -15.17
C LEU A 88 5.26 -13.37 -13.79
N ALA A 89 4.68 -12.17 -13.72
CA ALA A 89 4.46 -11.48 -12.46
C ALA A 89 3.58 -12.32 -11.51
N ARG A 90 2.43 -12.81 -11.98
CA ARG A 90 1.51 -13.66 -11.19
C ARG A 90 2.17 -14.96 -10.71
N SER A 91 3.08 -15.53 -11.49
CA SER A 91 3.80 -16.76 -11.12
C SER A 91 4.83 -16.57 -10.00
N THR A 92 5.10 -15.33 -9.58
CA THR A 92 6.13 -15.04 -8.58
C THR A 92 5.58 -15.28 -7.19
N ARG A 93 6.29 -16.14 -6.44
CA ARG A 93 5.90 -16.49 -5.07
C ARG A 93 5.88 -15.25 -4.19
N GLY A 94 4.75 -15.03 -3.50
CA GLY A 94 4.52 -13.87 -2.64
C GLY A 94 3.66 -12.78 -3.28
N VAL A 95 3.43 -12.84 -4.58
CA VAL A 95 2.49 -11.94 -5.26
C VAL A 95 1.06 -12.29 -4.86
N LYS A 96 0.34 -11.31 -4.32
CA LYS A 96 -1.07 -11.45 -3.92
C LYS A 96 -2.00 -11.10 -5.09
N SER A 97 -1.67 -10.04 -5.82
CA SER A 97 -2.43 -9.55 -6.97
C SER A 97 -1.50 -8.91 -7.98
N VAL A 98 -1.95 -8.84 -9.24
CA VAL A 98 -1.26 -8.13 -10.31
C VAL A 98 -2.23 -7.18 -10.99
N LYS A 99 -1.83 -5.93 -11.08
CA LYS A 99 -2.50 -4.88 -11.83
C LYS A 99 -1.69 -4.57 -13.07
N ASN A 100 -2.24 -4.95 -14.23
CA ASN A 100 -1.59 -4.76 -15.52
C ASN A 100 -2.09 -3.49 -16.19
N SER A 101 -1.24 -2.47 -16.23
CA SER A 101 -1.45 -1.19 -16.91
C SER A 101 -0.42 -0.97 -18.01
N ILE A 102 0.06 -2.05 -18.63
CA ILE A 102 0.95 -2.00 -19.80
C ILE A 102 0.14 -1.59 -21.03
N ASP A 103 0.63 -0.61 -21.77
CA ASP A 103 0.07 -0.19 -23.05
C ASP A 103 0.74 -0.96 -24.20
N VAL A 104 -0.06 -1.36 -25.19
CA VAL A 104 0.48 -2.02 -26.39
C VAL A 104 0.72 -0.97 -27.44
N ARG A 105 1.97 -0.84 -27.89
CA ARG A 105 2.37 0.07 -28.96
C ARG A 105 2.67 -0.76 -30.21
N THR A 106 1.64 -0.93 -31.02
CA THR A 106 1.70 -1.57 -32.35
C THR A 106 2.24 -0.62 -33.40
#